data_AF-A0A6B3H3S1-F1
#
_entry.id   AF-A0A6B3H3S1-F1
#
_cell.length_a   1.000
_cell.length_b   1.000
_cell.length_c   1.000
_cell.angle_alpha   90.00
_cell.angle_beta   90.00
_cell.angle_gamma   90.00
#
_symmetry.space_group_name_H-M   'P 1'
#
loop_
_entity.id
_entity.type
_entity.pdbx_description
1 polymer ?
#
loop_
_entity_poly.entity_id
_entity_poly.type
_entity_poly.pdbx_seq_one_letter_code
_entity_poly.pdbx_strand_id
1 'polypeptide(L)' 'EAGLLAALAGSVKSADLATLTRIGTDIVGVRGAVCEGGDRNKGRIQPRLVADFRAEMDRHAREHAATLAAS' A
#
# COMPACT_ATOMS: atom_id res chain seq x y z
N GLU A 1 20.70 -8.45 -10.12
CA GLU A 1 19.96 -7.78 -9.02
C GLU A 1 20.96 -7.05 -8.14
N ALA A 2 20.62 -5.87 -7.61
CA ALA A 2 21.53 -5.07 -6.79
C ALA A 2 21.46 -5.39 -5.28
N GLY A 3 20.59 -6.31 -4.85
CA GLY A 3 20.35 -6.61 -3.43
C GLY A 3 19.69 -5.45 -2.66
N LEU A 4 18.94 -4.59 -3.36
CA LEU A 4 18.28 -3.41 -2.80
C LEU A 4 16.76 -3.64 -2.73
N LEU A 5 16.12 -3.00 -1.75
CA LEU A 5 14.66 -2.89 -1.68
C LEU A 5 14.18 -1.63 -2.40
N ALA A 6 13.00 -1.70 -3.00
CA ALA A 6 12.33 -0.60 -3.67
C ALA A 6 11.14 -0.08 -2.84
N ALA A 7 11.20 1.20 -2.48
CA ALA A 7 10.10 1.90 -1.81
C ALA A 7 9.38 2.83 -2.79
N LEU A 8 8.05 2.74 -2.87
CA LEU A 8 7.22 3.64 -3.68
C LEU A 8 6.29 4.48 -2.80
N ALA A 9 6.17 5.76 -3.14
CA ALA A 9 5.33 6.72 -2.46
C ALA A 9 4.81 7.76 -3.46
N GLY A 10 3.94 8.66 -2.99
CA GLY A 10 3.42 9.78 -3.79
C GLY A 10 1.93 9.63 -4.08
N SER A 11 1.11 10.26 -3.24
CA SER A 11 -0.36 10.27 -3.36
C SER A 11 -1.03 8.90 -3.59
N VAL A 12 -0.35 7.82 -3.19
CA VAL A 12 -0.82 6.44 -3.24
C VAL A 12 -2.15 6.31 -2.50
N LYS A 13 -3.07 5.54 -3.08
CA LYS A 13 -4.39 5.19 -2.55
C LYS A 13 -4.53 3.68 -2.42
N SER A 14 -5.55 3.22 -1.68
CA SER A 14 -5.85 1.79 -1.53
C SER A 14 -6.02 1.07 -2.88
N ALA A 15 -6.61 1.73 -3.88
CA ALA A 15 -6.80 1.18 -5.22
C ALA A 15 -5.49 0.89 -5.97
N ASP A 16 -4.37 1.49 -5.57
CA ASP A 16 -3.06 1.27 -6.21
C ASP A 16 -2.36 0.01 -5.68
N LEU A 17 -2.80 -0.52 -4.53
CA LEU A 17 -2.11 -1.61 -3.82
C LEU A 17 -2.01 -2.89 -4.64
N ALA A 18 -3.05 -3.26 -5.40
CA ALA A 18 -3.00 -4.42 -6.29
C ALA A 18 -1.88 -4.31 -7.34
N THR A 19 -1.63 -3.11 -7.87
CA THR A 19 -0.55 -2.86 -8.83
C THR A 19 0.80 -2.86 -8.12
N LEU A 20 0.92 -2.18 -6.98
CA LEU A 20 2.15 -2.09 -6.20
C LEU A 20 2.65 -3.48 -5.74
N THR A 21 1.74 -4.34 -5.30
CA THR A 21 2.04 -5.74 -4.97
C THR A 21 2.55 -6.51 -6.19
N ARG A 22 1.87 -6.39 -7.34
CA ARG A 22 2.20 -7.13 -8.57
C ARG A 22 3.57 -6.77 -9.13
N ILE A 23 3.99 -5.50 -9.00
CA ILE A 23 5.30 -5.04 -9.47
C ILE A 23 6.42 -5.32 -8.44
N GLY A 24 6.12 -5.98 -7.33
CA GLY A 24 7.13 -6.34 -6.32
C GLY A 24 7.59 -5.16 -5.47
N THR A 25 6.71 -4.20 -5.14
CA THR A 25 7.08 -3.10 -4.24
C THR A 25 7.31 -3.63 -2.82
N ASP A 26 8.49 -3.37 -2.26
CA ASP A 26 8.84 -3.83 -0.92
C ASP A 26 8.21 -2.95 0.18
N ILE A 27 8.21 -1.64 -0.03
CA ILE A 27 7.74 -0.66 0.96
C ILE A 27 6.83 0.38 0.30
N VAL A 28 5.66 0.63 0.89
CA VAL A 28 4.71 1.65 0.41
C VAL A 28 4.66 2.81 1.40
N GLY A 29 4.96 4.03 0.95
CA GLY A 29 4.87 5.25 1.73
C GLY A 29 3.56 6.01 1.48
N VAL A 30 2.81 6.31 2.53
CA VAL A 30 1.53 7.04 2.46
C VAL A 30 1.46 8.24 3.40
N ARG A 31 0.65 9.23 3.02
CA ARG A 31 0.23 10.34 3.89
C ARG A 31 -1.25 10.63 3.72
N GLY A 32 -1.66 11.09 2.54
CA GLY A 32 -3.06 11.42 2.27
C GLY A 32 -4.02 10.25 2.50
N ALA A 33 -3.67 9.04 2.06
CA ALA A 33 -4.52 7.84 2.19
C ALA A 33 -4.96 7.51 3.63
N VAL A 34 -4.16 7.91 4.62
CA VAL A 34 -4.40 7.60 6.03
C VAL A 34 -4.72 8.85 6.86
N CYS A 35 -4.83 10.01 6.22
CA CYS A 35 -5.26 11.25 6.85
C CYS A 35 -6.78 11.44 6.76
N GLU A 36 -7.35 12.13 7.74
CA GLU A 36 -8.75 12.57 7.73
C GLU A 36 -9.12 13.28 6.42
N GLY A 37 -10.22 12.84 5.80
CA GLY A 37 -10.70 13.40 4.53
C GLY A 37 -9.75 13.23 3.34
N GLY A 38 -8.70 12.42 3.46
CA GLY A 38 -7.65 12.31 2.44
C GLY A 38 -6.73 13.54 2.38
N ASP A 39 -6.88 14.52 3.29
CA ASP A 39 -6.15 15.78 3.24
C ASP A 39 -4.77 15.62 3.91
N ARG A 40 -3.72 15.62 3.10
CA ARG A 40 -2.34 15.54 3.59
C ARG A 40 -1.88 16.79 4.35
N ASN A 41 -2.46 17.96 4.07
CA ASN A 41 -1.99 19.25 4.58
C ASN A 41 -2.70 19.64 5.88
N LYS A 42 -4.03 19.50 5.93
CA LYS A 42 -4.85 19.87 7.10
C LYS A 42 -5.37 18.66 7.89
N GLY A 43 -5.49 17.50 7.24
CA GLY A 43 -5.94 16.27 7.88
C GLY A 43 -4.86 15.63 8.76
N ARG A 44 -5.28 15.00 9.85
CA ARG A 44 -4.40 14.22 10.73
C ARG A 44 -4.45 12.74 10.37
N ILE A 45 -3.35 12.03 10.62
CA ILE A 45 -3.32 10.56 10.52
C ILE A 45 -4.39 9.99 11.46
N GLN A 46 -5.22 9.10 10.93
CA GLN A 46 -6.25 8.42 11.70
C GLN A 46 -5.83 6.95 11.87
N PRO A 47 -5.66 6.45 13.12
CA PRO A 47 -5.24 5.07 13.36
C PRO A 47 -6.13 4.03 12.65
N ARG A 48 -7.44 4.29 12.59
CA ARG A 48 -8.39 3.48 11.83
C ARG A 48 -8.01 3.39 10.34
N LEU A 49 -7.71 4.52 9.70
CA LEU A 49 -7.37 4.53 8.27
C LEU A 49 -6.03 3.84 7.99
N VAL A 50 -5.08 3.89 8.94
CA VAL A 50 -3.84 3.12 8.85
C VAL A 50 -4.12 1.61 8.91
N ALA A 51 -4.97 1.18 9.85
CA ALA A 51 -5.37 -0.21 9.97
C ALA A 51 -6.14 -0.70 8.72
N ASP A 52 -7.08 0.10 8.21
CA ASP A 52 -7.84 -0.18 6.99
C ASP A 52 -6.91 -0.30 5.77
N PHE A 53 -5.96 0.64 5.61
CA PHE A 53 -4.98 0.60 4.53
C PHE A 53 -4.05 -0.62 4.63
N ARG A 54 -3.65 -0.99 5.86
CA ARG A 54 -2.83 -2.19 6.09
C ARG A 54 -3.57 -3.47 5.75
N ALA A 55 -4.83 -3.59 6.17
CA ALA A 55 -5.67 -4.75 5.87
C ALA A 55 -5.88 -4.90 4.36
N GLU A 56 -6.01 -3.78 3.64
CA GLU A 56 -6.07 -3.76 2.18
C GLU A 56 -4.80 -4.32 1.53
N MET A 57 -3.65 -3.84 1.99
CA MET A 57 -2.34 -4.29 1.51
C MET A 57 -2.14 -5.79 1.74
N ASP A 58 -2.47 -6.28 2.95
CA ASP A 58 -2.33 -7.69 3.29
C ASP A 58 -3.26 -8.58 2.46
N ARG A 59 -4.45 -8.08 2.06
CA ARG A 59 -5.34 -8.82 1.16
C ARG A 59 -4.72 -8.99 -0.23
N HIS A 60 -4.25 -7.91 -0.85
CA HIS A 60 -3.63 -7.98 -2.17
C HIS A 60 -2.36 -8.83 -2.18
N ALA A 61 -1.56 -8.76 -1.11
CA ALA A 61 -0.40 -9.65 -0.94
C ALA A 61 -0.80 -11.13 -0.95
N ARG A 62 -1.87 -11.51 -0.21
CA ARG A 62 -2.40 -12.89 -0.21
C ARG A 62 -2.94 -13.31 -1.58
N GLU A 63 -3.72 -12.45 -2.23
CA GLU A 63 -4.29 -12.71 -3.56
C GLU A 63 -3.20 -12.93 -4.61
N HIS A 64 -2.15 -12.10 -4.59
CA HIS A 64 -1.03 -12.23 -5.51
C HIS A 64 -0.21 -13.50 -5.24
N ALA A 65 0.09 -13.81 -3.97
CA ALA A 65 0.78 -15.04 -3.61
C ALA A 65 0.00 -16.29 -4.02
N ALA A 66 -1.33 -16.29 -3.84
CA ALA A 66 -2.18 -17.38 -4.28
C ALA A 66 -2.17 -17.55 -5.82
N THR A 67 -2.15 -16.44 -6.56
CA THR A 67 -2.06 -16.46 -8.03
C THR A 67 -0.73 -17.06 -8.50
N LEU A 68 0.39 -16.66 -7.87
CA LEU A 68 1.71 -17.20 -8.18
C LEU A 68 1.83 -18.68 -7.86
N ALA A 69 1.21 -19.15 -6.77
CA ALA A 69 1.22 -20.57 -6.39
C ALA A 69 0.38 -21.46 -7.33
N ALA A 70 -0.59 -20.88 -8.04
CA ALA A 70 -1.46 -21.59 -8.98
C ALA A 70 -0.92 -21.59 -10.43
N SER A 71 0.20 -20.90 -10.70
CA SER A 71 0.86 -20.79 -12.00
C SER A 71 2.06 -21.72 -12.08
#